data_AF-A0A966YHA6-F1
#
_entry.id   AF-A0A966YHA6-F1
#
_cell.length_a   1.000
_cell.length_b   1.000
_cell.length_c   1.000
_cell.angle_alpha   90.00
_cell.angle_beta   90.00
_cell.angle_gamma   90.00
#
_symmetry.space_group_name_H-M   'P 1'
#
loop_
_entity.id
_entity.type
_entity.pdbx_description
1 polymer ?
#
loop_
_entity_poly.entity_id
_entity_poly.type
_entity_poly.pdbx_seq_one_letter_code
_entity_poly.pdbx_strand_id
1 'polypeptide(L)'
;MAIYTWTPSAYVTTLIPGDNVLWLTMNADDILDDSNPNGDDGGEFYDQRPGFDGFGADFCTQPCQLGWKPADIQVTANNDFLAANPFLEALFPLMRPSVIDISILQVEQGNGDGSEAEVESIAAGWIADNQDLVSSWLEEAAAAVS
;
A
#
# COMPACT_ATOMS: atom_id res chain seq x y z
N MET A 1 -5.50 17.20 18.01
CA MET A 1 -4.28 16.38 17.86
C MET A 1 -4.15 16.09 16.37
N ALA A 2 -2.96 16.29 15.80
CA ALA A 2 -2.65 15.91 14.42
C ALA A 2 -1.58 14.81 14.47
N ILE A 3 -1.71 13.80 13.61
CA ILE A 3 -0.78 12.67 13.52
C ILE A 3 -0.33 12.58 12.07
N TYR A 4 0.96 12.34 11.87
CA TYR A 4 1.54 12.06 10.57
C TYR A 4 1.57 10.55 10.35
N THR A 5 0.93 10.06 9.29
CA THR A 5 0.80 8.62 9.01
C THR A 5 0.62 8.37 7.50
N TRP A 6 0.68 7.10 7.11
CA TRP A 6 0.52 6.62 5.73
C TRP A 6 -0.22 5.27 5.74
N THR A 7 -0.60 4.78 4.56
CA THR A 7 -1.18 3.44 4.37
C THR A 7 -0.23 2.55 3.58
N PRO A 8 0.01 1.29 3.98
CA PRO A 8 -0.53 0.63 5.18
C PRO A 8 0.17 1.07 6.48
N SER A 9 -0.58 1.14 7.58
CA SER A 9 -0.01 1.33 8.93
C SER A 9 -0.98 0.87 10.02
N ALA A 10 -0.47 0.45 11.17
CA ALA A 10 -1.31 0.09 12.32
C ALA A 10 -2.24 1.23 12.77
N TYR A 11 -1.85 2.50 12.58
CA TYR A 11 -2.64 3.67 13.01
C TYR A 11 -4.01 3.73 12.32
N VAL A 12 -4.10 3.38 11.03
CA VAL A 12 -5.36 3.49 10.27
C VAL A 12 -6.39 2.42 10.65
N THR A 13 -6.01 1.45 11.49
CA THR A 13 -6.95 0.48 12.07
C THR A 13 -7.74 1.04 13.26
N THR A 14 -7.22 2.10 13.90
CA THR A 14 -7.84 2.75 15.06
C THR A 14 -8.33 4.16 14.70
N LEU A 15 -7.54 4.88 13.92
CA LEU A 15 -7.85 6.21 13.41
C LEU A 15 -8.42 6.08 12.01
N ILE A 16 -9.73 5.79 11.94
CA ILE A 16 -10.43 5.47 10.70
C ILE A 16 -10.87 6.78 10.04
N PRO A 17 -10.29 7.15 8.88
CA PRO A 17 -10.73 8.33 8.15
C PRO A 17 -12.20 8.24 7.77
N GLY A 18 -12.95 9.30 8.04
CA GLY A 18 -14.40 9.39 7.82
C GLY A 18 -15.30 8.80 8.89
N ASP A 19 -14.72 8.28 9.97
CA ASP A 19 -15.46 7.94 11.19
C ASP A 19 -14.99 8.82 12.36
N ASN A 20 -13.74 8.64 12.79
CA ASN A 20 -13.20 9.30 13.98
C ASN A 20 -12.03 10.27 13.71
N VAL A 21 -11.51 10.29 12.47
CA VAL A 21 -10.52 11.25 12.00
C VAL A 21 -10.80 11.66 10.55
N LEU A 22 -10.11 12.70 10.08
CA LEU A 22 -10.08 13.11 8.66
C LEU A 22 -8.64 13.20 8.20
N TRP A 23 -8.40 12.95 6.92
CA TRP A 23 -7.18 13.42 6.27
C TRP A 23 -7.17 14.95 6.21
N LEU A 24 -6.01 15.55 6.45
CA LEU A 24 -5.84 17.00 6.38
C LEU A 24 -5.22 17.37 5.04
N THR A 25 -5.80 18.37 4.39
CA THR A 25 -5.23 18.94 3.17
C THR A 25 -3.92 19.65 3.49
N MET A 26 -2.94 19.48 2.61
CA MET A 26 -1.74 20.29 2.60
C MET A 26 -2.03 21.65 1.97
N ASN A 27 -1.30 22.69 2.35
CA ASN A 27 -1.40 23.98 1.66
C ASN A 27 -0.81 23.83 0.26
N ALA A 28 -1.41 24.48 -0.73
CA ALA A 28 -0.96 24.39 -2.12
C ALA A 28 0.50 24.86 -2.31
N ASP A 29 0.94 25.84 -1.52
CA ASP A 29 2.30 26.36 -1.56
C ASP A 29 3.34 25.42 -0.93
N ASP A 30 2.89 24.40 -0.18
CA ASP A 30 3.74 23.38 0.45
C ASP A 30 3.89 22.12 -0.42
N ILE A 31 3.17 22.05 -1.56
CA ILE A 31 3.24 20.90 -2.48
C ILE A 31 4.53 21.00 -3.30
N LEU A 32 5.40 20.00 -3.16
CA LEU A 32 6.67 19.98 -3.88
C LEU A 32 6.45 19.75 -5.38
N ASP A 33 7.10 20.58 -6.20
CA ASP A 33 7.17 20.43 -7.64
C ASP A 33 8.51 19.79 -8.07
N ASP A 34 8.70 19.68 -9.38
CA ASP A 34 9.91 19.14 -10.01
C ASP A 34 11.05 20.18 -10.12
N SER A 35 10.96 21.33 -9.43
CA SER A 35 11.96 22.39 -9.56
C SER A 35 13.34 22.05 -9.00
N ASN A 36 13.44 21.03 -8.12
CA ASN A 36 14.66 20.58 -7.46
C ASN A 36 15.55 21.76 -7.00
N PRO A 37 15.06 22.62 -6.10
CA PRO A 37 15.72 23.91 -5.80
C PRO A 37 17.08 23.75 -5.12
N ASN A 38 17.33 22.59 -4.50
CA ASN A 38 18.61 22.25 -3.87
C ASN A 38 19.62 21.65 -4.86
N GLY A 39 19.18 21.25 -6.06
CA GLY A 39 20.04 20.60 -7.06
C GLY A 39 20.52 19.21 -6.62
N ASP A 40 19.74 18.52 -5.79
CA ASP A 40 20.08 17.18 -5.31
C ASP A 40 19.90 16.15 -6.42
N ASP A 41 20.76 15.13 -6.50
CA ASP A 41 20.62 14.06 -7.49
C ASP A 41 19.29 13.32 -7.29
N GLY A 42 18.46 13.28 -8.35
CA GLY A 42 17.11 12.73 -8.31
C GLY A 42 16.06 13.58 -7.58
N GLY A 43 16.37 14.83 -7.24
CA GLY A 43 15.45 15.73 -6.53
C GLY A 43 14.15 16.03 -7.30
N GLU A 44 14.17 15.93 -8.63
CA GLU A 44 12.99 16.06 -9.50
C GLU A 44 11.97 14.93 -9.29
N PHE A 45 12.39 13.77 -8.76
CA PHE A 45 11.48 12.66 -8.46
C PHE A 45 10.65 12.86 -7.20
N TYR A 46 10.93 13.91 -6.42
CA TYR A 46 10.11 14.31 -5.27
C TYR A 46 8.88 15.15 -5.67
N ASP A 47 8.61 15.35 -6.96
CA ASP A 47 7.38 16.02 -7.43
C ASP A 47 6.11 15.30 -6.94
N GLN A 48 5.33 16.03 -6.14
CA GLN A 48 4.14 15.55 -5.47
C GLN A 48 2.86 15.77 -6.27
N ARG A 49 2.90 16.49 -7.40
CA ARG A 49 1.71 16.92 -8.16
C ARG A 49 1.24 15.88 -9.19
N PRO A 50 -0.07 15.77 -9.48
CA PRO A 50 -1.17 16.58 -8.93
C PRO A 50 -1.58 16.20 -7.50
N GLY A 51 -0.88 15.24 -6.87
CA GLY A 51 -1.22 14.70 -5.56
C GLY A 51 -2.59 14.02 -5.53
N PHE A 52 -2.91 13.32 -4.45
CA PHE A 52 -4.19 12.64 -4.34
C PHE A 52 -5.31 13.61 -3.92
N ASP A 53 -6.37 13.67 -4.72
CA ASP A 53 -7.57 14.50 -4.51
C ASP A 53 -8.88 13.69 -4.50
N GLY A 54 -8.80 12.35 -4.52
CA GLY A 54 -9.94 11.46 -4.71
C GLY A 54 -10.91 11.32 -3.53
N PHE A 55 -10.62 11.93 -2.37
CA PHE A 55 -11.48 11.84 -1.20
C PHE A 55 -12.49 12.99 -1.10
N GLY A 56 -13.74 12.63 -0.82
CA GLY A 56 -14.79 13.58 -0.48
C GLY A 56 -14.62 14.20 0.91
N ALA A 57 -15.51 15.15 1.24
CA ALA A 57 -15.50 15.87 2.51
C ALA A 57 -15.63 14.97 3.74
N ASP A 58 -16.22 13.78 3.56
CA ASP A 58 -16.35 12.79 4.62
C ASP A 58 -14.99 12.19 5.02
N PHE A 59 -14.00 12.14 4.13
CA PHE A 59 -12.70 11.51 4.38
C PHE A 59 -11.55 12.50 4.52
N CYS A 60 -11.70 13.70 3.97
CA CYS A 60 -10.62 14.67 3.81
C CYS A 60 -11.14 16.10 3.91
N THR A 61 -10.40 16.97 4.61
CA THR A 61 -10.71 18.41 4.62
C THR A 61 -10.61 18.99 3.22
N GLN A 62 -11.48 19.94 2.87
CA GLN A 62 -11.63 20.44 1.50
C GLN A 62 -10.90 21.77 1.26
N PRO A 63 -10.32 21.99 0.06
CA PRO A 63 -10.18 21.02 -1.04
C PRO A 63 -9.27 19.86 -0.63
N CYS A 64 -9.55 18.63 -1.05
CA CYS A 64 -8.68 17.51 -0.69
C CYS A 64 -7.41 17.52 -1.54
N GLN A 65 -6.26 17.73 -0.90
CA GLN A 65 -4.94 17.60 -1.52
C GLN A 65 -3.97 17.03 -0.50
N LEU A 66 -3.61 15.75 -0.63
CA LEU A 66 -2.73 15.08 0.34
C LEU A 66 -1.24 15.27 0.07
N GLY A 67 -0.87 15.93 -1.03
CA GLY A 67 0.52 16.24 -1.37
C GLY A 67 1.41 15.02 -1.59
N TRP A 68 0.82 13.87 -1.90
CA TRP A 68 1.54 12.69 -2.34
C TRP A 68 0.75 12.01 -3.45
N LYS A 69 1.48 11.53 -4.47
CA LYS A 69 0.93 10.60 -5.45
C LYS A 69 0.64 9.27 -4.74
N PRO A 70 -0.51 8.62 -4.97
CA PRO A 70 -0.74 7.26 -4.49
C PRO A 70 0.38 6.35 -4.97
N ALA A 71 0.94 5.57 -4.05
CA ALA A 71 1.96 4.59 -4.35
C ALA A 71 1.36 3.19 -4.31
N ASP A 72 1.78 2.34 -5.24
CA ASP A 72 1.46 0.92 -5.22
C ASP A 72 2.59 0.12 -4.58
N ILE A 73 2.23 -0.94 -3.87
CA ILE A 73 3.18 -1.97 -3.42
C ILE A 73 3.24 -3.03 -4.52
N GLN A 74 4.43 -3.27 -5.06
CA GLN A 74 4.65 -4.15 -6.20
C GLN A 74 5.66 -5.24 -5.86
N VAL A 75 5.42 -6.45 -6.37
CA VAL A 75 6.42 -7.52 -6.33
C VAL A 75 7.49 -7.22 -7.37
N THR A 76 8.76 -7.28 -6.97
CA THR A 76 9.91 -7.19 -7.88
C THR A 76 10.64 -8.53 -7.88
N ALA A 77 10.99 -9.05 -9.05
CA ALA A 77 11.71 -10.30 -9.20
C ALA A 77 12.78 -10.20 -10.29
N ASN A 78 13.78 -11.09 -10.23
CA ASN A 78 14.82 -11.18 -11.24
C ASN A 78 14.25 -11.73 -12.57
N ASN A 79 14.68 -11.17 -13.70
CA ASN A 79 14.16 -11.53 -15.02
C ASN A 79 14.43 -13.00 -15.39
N ASP A 80 15.62 -13.53 -15.11
CA ASP A 80 15.95 -14.93 -15.41
C ASP A 80 15.14 -15.89 -14.53
N PHE A 81 14.87 -15.49 -13.28
CA PHE A 81 13.99 -16.23 -12.38
C PHE A 81 12.55 -16.28 -12.91
N LEU A 82 11.99 -15.16 -13.38
CA LEU A 82 10.64 -15.13 -13.95
C LEU A 82 10.53 -15.96 -15.23
N ALA A 83 11.52 -15.87 -16.13
CA ALA A 83 11.57 -16.67 -17.34
C ALA A 83 11.60 -18.18 -17.07
N ALA A 84 12.23 -18.59 -15.96
CA ALA A 84 12.23 -19.99 -15.50
C ALA A 84 10.95 -20.40 -14.75
N ASN A 85 10.12 -19.43 -14.32
CA ASN A 85 8.92 -19.65 -13.51
C ASN A 85 7.73 -18.85 -14.07
N PRO A 86 7.21 -19.20 -15.27
CA PRO A 86 6.15 -18.44 -15.93
C PRO A 86 4.85 -18.37 -15.10
N PHE A 87 4.58 -19.38 -14.26
CA PHE A 87 3.46 -19.33 -13.32
C PHE A 87 3.60 -18.17 -12.31
N LEU A 88 4.80 -17.94 -11.77
CA LEU A 88 5.05 -16.85 -10.83
C LEU A 88 5.00 -15.48 -11.52
N GLU A 89 5.48 -15.41 -12.77
CA GLU A 89 5.33 -14.21 -13.61
C GLU A 89 3.86 -13.86 -13.83
N ALA A 90 2.99 -14.86 -14.04
CA ALA A 90 1.55 -14.66 -14.14
C ALA A 90 0.88 -14.35 -12.79
N LEU A 91 1.36 -14.93 -11.68
CA LEU A 91 0.76 -14.78 -10.36
C LEU A 91 1.04 -13.42 -9.71
N PHE A 92 2.27 -12.92 -9.77
CA PHE A 92 2.66 -11.73 -9.02
C PHE A 92 1.81 -10.47 -9.30
N PRO A 93 1.39 -10.18 -10.54
CA PRO A 93 0.49 -9.04 -10.82
C PRO A 93 -0.91 -9.20 -10.23
N LEU A 94 -1.36 -10.42 -9.95
CA LEU A 94 -2.68 -10.74 -9.40
C LEU A 94 -2.72 -10.60 -7.88
N MET A 95 -1.59 -10.83 -7.20
CA MET A 95 -1.46 -10.73 -5.75
C MET A 95 -1.66 -9.30 -5.27
N ARG A 96 -2.90 -8.97 -4.90
CA ARG A 96 -3.32 -7.64 -4.44
C ARG A 96 -4.14 -7.74 -3.17
N PRO A 97 -3.52 -8.09 -2.02
CA PRO A 97 -4.21 -8.03 -0.74
C PRO A 97 -4.65 -6.60 -0.43
N SER A 98 -5.72 -6.46 0.36
CA SER A 98 -6.21 -5.15 0.80
C SER A 98 -5.16 -4.43 1.64
N VAL A 99 -4.92 -3.13 1.38
CA VAL A 99 -4.04 -2.30 2.21
C VAL A 99 -4.50 -2.20 3.66
N ILE A 100 -5.81 -2.38 3.90
CA ILE A 100 -6.38 -2.43 5.25
C ILE A 100 -6.03 -3.75 5.93
N ASP A 101 -6.09 -4.88 5.22
CA ASP A 101 -5.69 -6.17 5.77
C ASP A 101 -4.21 -6.13 6.16
N ILE A 102 -3.34 -5.61 5.29
CA ILE A 102 -1.92 -5.42 5.62
C ILE A 102 -1.74 -4.55 6.88
N SER A 103 -2.57 -3.53 7.06
CA SER A 103 -2.55 -2.69 8.27
C SER A 103 -2.99 -3.44 9.53
N ILE A 104 -3.95 -4.36 9.42
CA ILE A 104 -4.39 -5.24 10.51
C ILE A 104 -3.30 -6.28 10.85
N LEU A 105 -2.70 -6.91 9.85
CA LEU A 105 -1.59 -7.86 10.06
C LEU A 105 -0.39 -7.18 10.75
N GLN A 106 -0.13 -5.90 10.48
CA GLN A 106 0.89 -5.13 11.21
C GLN A 106 0.54 -4.92 12.69
N VAL A 107 -0.75 -4.78 13.04
CA VAL A 107 -1.18 -4.72 14.45
C VAL A 107 -0.93 -6.06 15.13
N GLU A 108 -1.28 -7.16 14.48
CA GLU A 108 -1.03 -8.52 15.00
C GLU A 108 0.46 -8.76 15.22
N GLN A 109 1.29 -8.43 14.22
CA GLN A 109 2.75 -8.53 14.33
C GLN A 109 3.30 -7.66 15.47
N GLY A 110 2.79 -6.44 15.65
CA GLY A 110 3.23 -5.54 16.72
C GLY A 110 2.84 -6.01 18.13
N ASN A 111 1.80 -6.83 18.25
CA ASN A 111 1.36 -7.43 19.52
C ASN A 111 2.06 -8.76 19.82
N GLY A 112 2.81 -9.28 18.84
CA GLY A 112 3.47 -10.56 18.88
C GLY A 112 4.90 -10.55 19.45
N ASP A 113 5.60 -11.68 19.28
CA ASP A 113 7.03 -11.83 19.60
C ASP A 113 7.97 -11.39 18.46
N GLY A 114 7.42 -11.08 17.28
CA GLY A 114 8.15 -10.57 16.13
C GLY A 114 9.05 -11.62 15.46
N SER A 115 8.88 -12.90 15.79
CA SER A 115 9.61 -13.98 15.16
C SER A 115 9.13 -14.26 13.74
N GLU A 116 9.99 -14.83 12.91
CA GLU A 116 9.64 -15.29 11.56
C GLU A 116 8.49 -16.31 11.60
N ALA A 117 8.51 -17.23 12.57
CA ALA A 117 7.45 -18.22 12.75
C ALA A 117 6.08 -17.59 13.04
N GLU A 118 6.05 -16.49 13.80
CA GLU A 118 4.82 -15.75 14.03
C GLU A 118 4.35 -15.01 12.77
N VAL A 119 5.26 -14.37 12.03
CA VAL A 119 4.94 -13.73 10.74
C VAL A 119 4.34 -14.74 9.76
N GLU A 120 4.92 -15.93 9.65
CA GLU A 120 4.39 -17.02 8.83
C GLU A 120 3.00 -17.46 9.31
N SER A 121 2.79 -17.55 10.64
CA SER A 121 1.48 -17.90 11.21
C SER A 121 0.41 -16.85 10.92
N ILE A 122 0.74 -15.56 11.01
CA ILE A 122 -0.16 -14.44 10.70
C ILE A 122 -0.54 -14.49 9.21
N ALA A 123 0.45 -14.63 8.32
CA ALA A 123 0.21 -14.72 6.89
C ALA A 123 -0.63 -15.96 6.53
N ALA A 124 -0.38 -17.11 7.13
CA ALA A 124 -1.15 -18.33 6.93
C ALA A 124 -2.61 -18.17 7.40
N GLY A 125 -2.83 -17.49 8.52
CA GLY A 125 -4.17 -17.13 9.00
C GLY A 125 -4.92 -16.29 7.99
N TRP A 126 -4.31 -15.21 7.49
CA TRP A 126 -4.93 -14.36 6.47
C TRP A 126 -5.26 -15.13 5.18
N ILE A 127 -4.36 -16.00 4.71
CA ILE A 127 -4.61 -16.86 3.54
C ILE A 127 -5.80 -17.79 3.77
N ALA A 128 -5.93 -18.37 4.97
CA ALA A 128 -7.05 -19.25 5.31
C ALA A 128 -8.38 -18.49 5.33
N ASP A 129 -8.39 -17.27 5.88
CA ASP A 129 -9.58 -16.42 5.92
C ASP A 129 -9.96 -15.84 4.53
N ASN A 130 -9.00 -15.77 3.61
CA ASN A 130 -9.16 -15.25 2.25
C ASN A 130 -8.98 -16.34 1.18
N GLN A 131 -9.29 -17.59 1.51
CA GLN A 131 -8.96 -18.74 0.67
C GLN A 131 -9.53 -18.63 -0.76
N ASP A 132 -10.77 -18.15 -0.92
CA ASP A 132 -11.39 -17.98 -2.24
C ASP A 132 -10.66 -16.93 -3.09
N LEU A 133 -10.27 -15.80 -2.47
CA LEU A 133 -9.51 -14.75 -3.14
C LEU A 133 -8.13 -15.26 -3.57
N VAL A 134 -7.40 -15.91 -2.67
CA VAL A 134 -6.09 -16.49 -2.98
C VAL A 134 -6.19 -17.57 -4.06
N SER A 135 -7.21 -18.43 -3.97
CA SER A 135 -7.46 -19.48 -4.98
C SER A 135 -7.74 -18.86 -6.35
N SER A 136 -8.49 -17.76 -6.41
CA SER A 136 -8.75 -17.06 -7.68
C SER A 136 -7.46 -16.58 -8.37
N TRP A 137 -6.48 -16.07 -7.61
CA TRP A 137 -5.18 -15.66 -8.16
C TRP A 137 -4.38 -16.85 -8.67
N LEU A 138 -4.38 -17.96 -7.94
CA LEU A 138 -3.68 -19.18 -8.34
C LEU A 138 -4.29 -19.82 -9.60
N GLU A 139 -5.62 -19.87 -9.67
CA GLU A 139 -6.35 -20.41 -10.82
C GLU A 139 -6.13 -19.57 -12.08
N GLU A 140 -6.23 -18.24 -11.97
CA GLU A 140 -5.98 -17.32 -13.09
C GLU A 140 -4.53 -17.40 -13.58
N ALA A 141 -3.56 -17.44 -12.66
CA ALA A 141 -2.15 -17.63 -13.01
C ALA A 141 -1.90 -18.97 -13.71
N ALA A 142 -2.54 -20.05 -13.25
CA ALA A 142 -2.42 -21.37 -13.86
C ALA A 142 -3.00 -21.41 -15.28
N ALA A 143 -4.15 -20.75 -15.51
CA ALA A 143 -4.78 -20.66 -16.81
C ALA A 143 -3.96 -19.84 -17.83
N ALA A 144 -3.16 -18.88 -17.37
CA ALA A 144 -2.30 -18.07 -18.23
C ALA A 144 -1.10 -18.84 -18.82
N VAL A 145 -0.74 -19.98 -18.24
CA VAL A 145 0.45 -20.77 -18.60
C VAL A 145 0.15 -22.21 -19.03
N SER A 146 -1.14 -22.57 -19.12
CA SER A 146 -1.64 -23.86 -19.62
C SER A 146 -1.81 -23.87 -21.14
#